data_AF-K6TZK9-F1
#
_entry.id   AF-K6TZK9-F1
#
_cell.length_a   1.000
_cell.length_b   1.000
_cell.length_c   1.000
_cell.angle_alpha   90.00
_cell.angle_beta   90.00
_cell.angle_gamma   90.00
#
_symmetry.space_group_name_H-M   'P 1'
#
loop_
_entity.id
_entity.type
_entity.pdbx_description
1 polymer ?
#
loop_
_entity_poly.entity_id
_entity_poly.type
_entity_poly.pdbx_seq_one_letter_code
_entity_poly.pdbx_strand_id
1 'polypeptide(L)'
;MAADKTYTFNYTGAVQTITIPTNIKRVYIEAYGSKGAHPNSGAGGKSTGEYVLDPAKSRTLYIYCGGTTGWNGGGIGYNGIYGNAAGGGASDVRLIPASSGSWYDTSHSSWATDASLLSR
;
A
#
# COMPACT_ATOMS: atom_id res chain seq x y z
N MET A 1 -5.83 21.47 20.51
CA MET A 1 -5.77 21.17 19.06
C MET A 1 -5.12 19.80 18.94
N ALA A 2 -5.70 18.85 18.22
CA ALA A 2 -5.05 17.56 18.02
C ALA A 2 -3.79 17.81 17.18
N ALA A 3 -2.62 17.40 17.68
CA ALA A 3 -1.37 17.52 16.92
C ALA A 3 -1.44 16.67 15.65
N ASP A 4 -0.91 17.18 14.55
CA ASP A 4 -0.73 16.41 13.32
C ASP A 4 0.21 15.25 13.63
N LYS A 5 -0.32 14.02 13.60
CA LYS A 5 0.41 12.81 13.92
C LYS A 5 0.80 12.08 12.64
N THR A 6 2.08 12.10 12.31
CA THR A 6 2.64 11.38 11.15
C THR A 6 3.15 10.01 11.57
N TYR A 7 2.87 9.01 10.75
CA TYR A 7 3.42 7.66 10.87
C TYR A 7 4.20 7.33 9.60
N THR A 8 5.45 6.92 9.77
CA THR A 8 6.33 6.54 8.66
C THR A 8 6.60 5.05 8.71
N PHE A 9 6.36 4.38 7.58
CA PHE A 9 6.62 2.95 7.41
C PHE A 9 7.76 2.79 6.39
N ASN A 10 8.82 2.12 6.79
CA ASN A 10 9.97 1.86 5.92
C ASN A 10 9.67 0.75 4.91
N TYR A 11 10.45 0.69 3.84
CA TYR A 11 10.41 -0.41 2.88
C TYR A 11 10.79 -1.73 3.57
N THR A 12 9.86 -2.67 3.61
CA THR A 12 10.06 -3.99 4.23
C THR A 12 9.76 -5.14 3.28
N GLY A 13 9.12 -4.89 2.14
CA GLY A 13 8.57 -5.96 1.30
C GLY A 13 7.51 -6.80 2.00
N ALA A 14 6.79 -6.20 2.96
CA ALA A 14 5.78 -6.87 3.77
C ALA A 14 4.63 -5.91 4.14
N VAL A 15 3.54 -6.48 4.64
CA VAL A 15 2.39 -5.72 5.13
C VAL A 15 2.63 -5.32 6.59
N GLN A 16 2.37 -4.05 6.90
CA GLN A 16 2.28 -3.52 8.26
C GLN A 16 0.85 -3.02 8.49
N THR A 17 0.47 -2.77 9.74
CA THR A 17 -0.88 -2.29 10.06
C THR A 17 -0.84 -1.11 11.02
N ILE A 18 -1.86 -0.26 10.91
CA ILE A 18 -2.10 0.83 11.85
C ILE A 18 -3.60 0.96 12.12
N THR A 19 -3.95 1.07 13.40
CA THR A 19 -5.32 1.37 13.80
C THR A 19 -5.47 2.87 13.98
N ILE A 20 -6.31 3.47 13.15
CA ILE A 20 -6.76 4.84 13.32
C ILE A 20 -7.89 4.84 14.36
N PRO A 21 -7.75 5.62 15.46
CA PRO A 21 -8.80 5.71 16.48
C PRO A 21 -10.02 6.46 15.96
N THR A 22 -11.10 6.44 16.73
CA THR A 22 -12.27 7.31 16.51
C THR A 22 -11.87 8.79 16.56
N ASN A 23 -12.77 9.65 16.11
CA ASN A 23 -12.63 11.11 16.03
C ASN A 23 -11.60 11.64 15.00
N ILE A 24 -10.98 10.77 14.21
CA ILE A 24 -10.18 11.17 13.06
C ILE A 24 -11.06 11.14 11.81
N LYS A 25 -11.14 12.28 11.10
CA LYS A 25 -11.98 12.45 9.90
C LYS A 25 -11.23 12.27 8.58
N ARG A 26 -9.91 12.51 8.59
CA ARG A 26 -9.10 12.52 7.38
C ARG A 26 -7.72 11.97 7.69
N VAL A 27 -7.17 11.25 6.72
CA VAL A 27 -5.74 10.93 6.67
C VAL A 27 -5.20 11.38 5.32
N TYR A 28 -4.04 12.04 5.35
CA TYR A 28 -3.25 12.29 4.16
C TYR A 28 -2.23 11.16 4.03
N ILE A 29 -2.14 10.60 2.83
CA ILE A 29 -1.32 9.43 2.53
C ILE A 29 -0.29 9.84 1.49
N GLU A 30 0.97 9.51 1.76
CA GLU A 30 2.01 9.47 0.75
C GLU A 30 2.57 8.05 0.68
N ALA A 31 2.46 7.41 -0.48
CA ALA A 31 2.98 6.09 -0.73
C ALA A 31 4.08 6.16 -1.79
N TYR A 32 5.25 5.63 -1.43
CA TYR A 32 6.43 5.60 -2.30
C TYR A 32 6.76 4.13 -2.57
N GLY A 33 6.93 3.73 -3.82
CA GLY A 33 7.46 2.41 -4.15
C GLY A 33 8.95 2.33 -3.82
N SER A 34 9.44 1.14 -3.47
CA SER A 34 10.86 0.95 -3.21
C SER A 34 11.66 0.94 -4.52
N LYS A 35 12.96 1.22 -4.42
CA LYS A 35 13.92 0.89 -5.49
C LYS A 35 14.12 -0.65 -5.53
N GLY A 36 14.53 -1.18 -6.68
CA GLY A 36 14.98 -2.58 -6.77
C GLY A 36 16.37 -2.82 -6.15
N ALA A 37 16.68 -4.08 -5.84
CA ALA A 37 17.89 -4.47 -5.12
C ALA A 37 19.20 -4.15 -5.88
N HIS A 38 19.16 -4.20 -7.21
CA HIS A 38 20.35 -3.96 -8.03
C HIS A 38 20.67 -2.45 -8.08
N PRO A 39 21.97 -2.04 -8.09
CA PRO A 39 22.35 -0.62 -8.17
C PRO A 39 21.65 0.15 -9.31
N ASN A 40 21.53 -0.49 -10.48
CA ASN A 40 20.90 0.09 -11.67
C ASN A 40 19.35 -0.03 -11.71
N SER A 41 18.70 -0.58 -10.67
CA SER A 41 17.23 -0.62 -10.64
C SER A 41 16.64 0.78 -10.50
N GLY A 42 15.50 1.01 -11.15
CA GLY A 42 14.74 2.26 -11.00
C GLY A 42 14.17 2.45 -9.60
N ALA A 43 13.92 3.71 -9.23
CA ALA A 43 13.13 4.06 -8.05
C ALA A 43 11.65 3.69 -8.27
N GLY A 44 10.92 3.45 -7.18
CA GLY A 44 9.48 3.23 -7.25
C GLY A 44 8.70 4.53 -7.41
N GLY A 45 7.47 4.43 -7.91
CA GLY A 45 6.58 5.57 -8.11
C GLY A 45 6.10 6.19 -6.79
N LYS A 46 5.68 7.45 -6.84
CA LYS A 46 5.00 8.15 -5.74
C LYS A 46 3.51 8.28 -6.06
N SER A 47 2.66 8.02 -5.08
CA SER A 47 1.25 8.40 -5.09
C SER A 47 0.87 9.11 -3.79
N THR A 48 -0.10 10.02 -3.87
CA THR A 48 -0.59 10.77 -2.72
C THR A 48 -2.10 10.91 -2.78
N GLY A 49 -2.75 11.01 -1.63
CA GLY A 49 -4.18 11.29 -1.57
C GLY A 49 -4.69 11.53 -0.16
N GLU A 50 -5.88 12.11 -0.08
CA GLU A 50 -6.64 12.17 1.17
C GLU A 50 -7.69 11.07 1.19
N TYR A 51 -7.86 10.43 2.34
CA TYR A 51 -8.95 9.50 2.57
C TYR A 51 -9.85 10.00 3.70
N VAL A 52 -11.14 10.09 3.44
CA VAL A 52 -12.15 10.51 4.41
C VAL A 52 -12.60 9.31 5.24
N LEU A 53 -12.51 9.46 6.55
CA LEU A 53 -12.85 8.44 7.53
C LEU A 53 -14.17 8.80 8.21
N ASP A 54 -15.05 7.81 8.38
CA ASP A 54 -16.09 7.85 9.42
C ASP A 54 -15.45 8.03 10.82
N PRO A 55 -15.64 9.20 11.48
CA PRO A 55 -15.05 9.48 12.78
C PRO A 55 -15.70 8.71 13.93
N ALA A 56 -16.86 8.09 13.73
CA ALA A 56 -17.52 7.29 14.77
C ALA A 56 -16.90 5.90 14.94
N LYS A 57 -16.01 5.47 14.04
CA LYS A 57 -15.45 4.13 14.01
C LYS A 57 -13.92 4.16 14.05
N SER A 58 -13.33 3.26 14.82
CA SER A 58 -11.92 2.93 14.64
C SER A 58 -11.76 2.12 13.36
N ARG A 59 -10.59 2.21 12.74
CA ARG A 59 -10.31 1.49 11.49
C ARG A 59 -8.87 1.09 11.38
N THR A 60 -8.65 -0.18 11.05
CA THR A 60 -7.34 -0.70 10.69
C THR A 60 -7.06 -0.37 9.23
N LEU A 61 -5.90 0.19 8.96
CA LEU A 61 -5.32 0.34 7.64
C LEU A 61 -4.19 -0.67 7.47
N TYR A 62 -4.13 -1.29 6.31
CA TYR A 62 -3.09 -2.23 5.91
C TYR A 62 -2.11 -1.50 5.01
N ILE A 63 -0.87 -1.36 5.47
CA ILE A 63 0.20 -0.62 4.81
C ILE A 63 1.10 -1.61 4.08
N TYR A 64 0.91 -1.73 2.77
CA TYR A 64 1.75 -2.55 1.92
C TYR A 64 3.03 -1.78 1.66
N CYS A 65 4.13 -2.19 2.30
CA CYS A 65 5.40 -1.49 2.18
C CYS A 65 6.22 -2.11 1.05
N GLY A 66 6.68 -1.29 0.11
CA GLY A 66 7.49 -1.70 -1.04
C GLY A 66 8.70 -2.56 -0.65
N GLY A 67 9.12 -3.43 -1.56
CA GLY A 67 10.23 -4.37 -1.36
C GLY A 67 11.12 -4.48 -2.60
N THR A 68 12.40 -4.83 -2.42
CA THR A 68 13.42 -4.69 -3.47
C THR A 68 13.41 -5.79 -4.53
N THR A 69 12.60 -6.84 -4.39
CA THR A 69 12.64 -8.06 -5.21
C THR A 69 11.24 -8.51 -5.63
N GLY A 70 10.58 -7.75 -6.50
CA GLY A 70 9.32 -8.19 -7.12
C GLY A 70 8.08 -8.17 -6.21
N TRP A 71 8.14 -7.48 -5.07
CA TRP A 71 7.01 -7.36 -4.15
C TRP A 71 5.90 -6.48 -4.72
N ASN A 72 4.62 -6.79 -4.45
CA ASN A 72 3.46 -5.93 -4.70
C ASN A 72 3.48 -5.25 -6.09
N GLY A 73 3.60 -6.05 -7.15
CA GLY A 73 3.64 -5.58 -8.55
C GLY A 73 5.04 -5.28 -9.10
N GLY A 74 6.11 -5.44 -8.32
CA GLY A 74 7.47 -5.37 -8.82
C GLY A 74 7.81 -6.53 -9.78
N GLY A 75 8.61 -6.28 -10.81
CA GLY A 75 9.06 -7.31 -11.75
C GLY A 75 10.20 -8.17 -11.21
N ILE A 76 10.19 -9.47 -11.55
CA ILE A 76 11.33 -10.37 -11.37
C ILE A 76 12.33 -10.01 -12.48
N GLY A 77 13.49 -9.50 -12.12
CA GLY A 77 14.48 -9.02 -13.09
C GLY A 77 14.95 -10.14 -14.01
N TYR A 78 15.24 -9.81 -15.27
CA TYR A 78 15.90 -10.76 -16.17
C TYR A 78 17.35 -10.95 -15.76
N ASN A 79 17.83 -12.20 -15.76
CA ASN A 79 19.23 -12.52 -15.50
C ASN A 79 20.06 -12.28 -16.77
N GLY A 80 20.37 -11.01 -17.02
CA GLY A 80 21.19 -10.56 -18.15
C GLY A 80 22.60 -10.14 -17.72
N ILE A 81 23.26 -9.34 -18.57
CA ILE A 81 24.64 -8.87 -18.36
C ILE A 81 24.84 -8.14 -17.01
N TYR A 82 23.78 -7.56 -16.44
CA TYR A 82 23.81 -6.83 -15.17
C TYR A 82 23.28 -7.65 -13.97
N GLY A 83 23.11 -8.98 -14.11
CA GLY A 83 22.52 -9.81 -13.07
C GLY A 83 21.02 -9.56 -12.89
N ASN A 84 20.41 -10.17 -11.86
CA ASN A 84 18.97 -10.07 -11.58
C ASN A 84 18.59 -8.64 -11.15
N ALA A 85 18.25 -7.80 -12.12
CA ALA A 85 17.81 -6.42 -11.92
C ALA A 85 16.31 -6.35 -11.63
N ALA A 86 15.87 -6.98 -10.54
CA ALA A 86 14.47 -6.94 -10.13
C ALA A 86 13.98 -5.49 -9.94
N GLY A 87 12.73 -5.26 -10.35
CA GLY A 87 12.03 -4.03 -10.06
C GLY A 87 11.68 -3.98 -8.57
N GLY A 88 11.73 -2.77 -8.01
CA GLY A 88 11.21 -2.54 -6.66
C GLY A 88 9.67 -2.62 -6.63
N GLY A 89 9.14 -2.83 -5.45
CA GLY A 89 7.72 -3.04 -5.22
C GLY A 89 6.98 -1.76 -4.87
N ALA A 90 5.72 -1.68 -5.27
CA ALA A 90 4.86 -0.54 -4.92
C ALA A 90 4.57 -0.53 -3.41
N SER A 91 4.33 0.66 -2.88
CA SER A 91 3.65 0.81 -1.59
C SER A 91 2.24 1.32 -1.82
N ASP A 92 1.29 0.85 -1.02
CA ASP A 92 -0.09 1.31 -1.03
C ASP A 92 -0.78 1.05 0.31
N VAL A 93 -1.94 1.67 0.51
CA VAL A 93 -2.75 1.55 1.73
C VAL A 93 -4.09 0.94 1.38
N ARG A 94 -4.50 -0.07 2.15
CA ARG A 94 -5.76 -0.78 1.94
C ARG A 94 -6.63 -0.78 3.19
N LEU A 95 -7.94 -0.83 2.97
CA LEU A 95 -8.95 -0.97 4.01
C LEU A 95 -9.18 -2.42 4.42
N ILE A 96 -8.82 -3.35 3.53
CA ILE A 96 -8.92 -4.79 3.70
C ILE A 96 -7.56 -5.43 3.36
N PRO A 97 -7.20 -6.55 3.99
CA PRO A 97 -5.98 -7.26 3.61
C PRO A 97 -6.16 -7.92 2.25
N ALA A 98 -5.09 -7.96 1.46
CA ALA A 98 -5.00 -8.84 0.30
C ALA A 98 -5.15 -10.29 0.75
N SER A 99 -5.97 -11.05 0.04
CA SER A 99 -6.06 -12.49 0.18
C SER A 99 -5.31 -13.18 -0.98
N SER A 100 -4.90 -14.43 -0.78
CA SER A 100 -4.24 -15.20 -1.83
C SER A 100 -5.15 -15.31 -3.05
N GLY A 101 -4.72 -14.74 -4.18
CA GLY A 101 -5.50 -14.73 -5.43
C GLY A 101 -6.57 -13.65 -5.53
N SER A 102 -6.70 -12.76 -4.54
CA SER A 102 -7.71 -11.70 -4.55
C SER A 102 -7.18 -10.39 -3.98
N TRP A 103 -7.13 -9.38 -4.85
CA TRP A 103 -6.94 -7.97 -4.48
C TRP A 103 -8.25 -7.31 -4.01
N TYR A 104 -9.34 -8.10 -3.88
CA TYR A 104 -10.69 -7.67 -3.55
C TYR A 104 -11.21 -8.32 -2.25
N ASP A 105 -12.28 -7.74 -1.71
CA ASP A 105 -13.04 -8.34 -0.61
C ASP A 105 -13.66 -9.66 -1.09
N THR A 106 -13.25 -10.79 -0.52
CA THR A 106 -13.79 -12.11 -0.89
C THR A 106 -15.26 -12.30 -0.52
N SER A 107 -15.87 -11.37 0.22
CA SER A 107 -17.32 -11.32 0.51
C SER A 107 -18.15 -10.58 -0.56
N HIS A 108 -17.50 -10.18 -1.66
CA HIS A 108 -18.14 -9.49 -2.76
C HIS A 108 -19.29 -10.27 -3.40
N SER A 109 -20.48 -9.67 -3.41
CA SER A 109 -21.68 -10.22 -4.07
C SER A 109 -21.99 -9.58 -5.43
N SER A 110 -21.65 -8.30 -5.65
CA SER A 110 -21.75 -7.64 -6.97
C SER A 110 -21.02 -6.30 -7.05
N TRP A 111 -20.49 -5.97 -8.23
CA TRP A 111 -19.72 -4.76 -8.54
C TRP A 111 -20.54 -3.46 -8.45
N ALA A 112 -21.87 -3.56 -8.43
CA ALA A 112 -22.79 -2.42 -8.42
C ALA A 112 -23.28 -2.04 -7.00
N THR A 113 -23.07 -2.90 -6.01
CA THR A 113 -23.71 -2.78 -4.68
C THR A 113 -22.72 -2.66 -3.52
N ASP A 114 -21.43 -2.89 -3.79
CA ASP A 114 -20.42 -2.98 -2.75
C ASP A 114 -19.63 -1.67 -2.63
N ALA A 115 -20.04 -0.85 -1.65
CA ALA A 115 -19.47 0.47 -1.38
C ALA A 115 -17.97 0.41 -0.98
N SER A 116 -17.45 -0.77 -0.65
CA SER A 116 -16.04 -1.00 -0.32
C SER A 116 -15.09 -0.77 -1.51
N LEU A 117 -15.63 -0.72 -2.75
CA LEU A 117 -14.89 -0.42 -3.98
C LEU A 117 -15.08 1.01 -4.49
N LEU A 118 -15.73 1.90 -3.70
CA LEU A 118 -15.89 3.32 -4.05
C LEU A 118 -14.65 4.17 -3.77
N SER A 119 -13.53 3.57 -3.35
CA SER A 119 -12.23 4.26 -3.20
C SER A 119 -11.32 4.12 -4.42
N ARG A 120 -11.90 4.19 -5.62
CA ARG A 120 -11.16 4.51 -6.85
C ARG A 120 -11.51 5.94 -7.25
#